data_AF-A0A7M3ZA52-F1
#
_entry.id   AF-A0A7M3ZA52-F1
#
_cell.length_a   1.000
_cell.length_b   1.000
_cell.length_c   1.000
_cell.angle_alpha   90.00
_cell.angle_beta   90.00
_cell.angle_gamma   90.00
#
_symmetry.space_group_name_H-M   'P 1'
#
loop_
_entity.id
_entity.type
_entity.pdbx_description
1 polymer ?
#
loop_
_entity_poly.entity_id
_entity_poly.type
_entity_poly.pdbx_seq_one_letter_code
_entity_poly.pdbx_strand_id
1 'polypeptide(L)'
;MVDSRRSGRMIGPCQPVDDGWQLSGPAAQRLFDKSVIGKPMPQNELLLQSSEMLFCARHRHLQLLDDWLETELANNPELLHETAALEAMRVPGEKVVLVQNVVDISPDTIASEGTWAIRWNRSSKVKSDAPTAEVIWVRDFEPINWVTLHQWASEVSALGRIAEVLIVDDEMGVTTYRVSPENPLGTLKPIDVTELNALENNLQGGKLDGAFLPSTIEVPEQIGTPLPEGTWIDEDEVSIVEDSPDEGGSISLLRDVLARNLLPRPGFKYGTKWRLYEGPVGEEHAPWLLQPEWLAPSDWAQACLAARLANGVHKTWLCGFLKDSEWCYIALLRPPAEGRWSGFRH
;
A
#
# COMPACT_ATOMS: atom_id res chain seq x y z
N MET A 1 3.68 -12.62 46.42
CA MET A 1 4.65 -13.71 46.17
C MET A 1 5.44 -13.31 44.95
N VAL A 2 6.74 -13.12 45.13
CA VAL A 2 7.68 -12.68 44.08
C VAL A 2 7.89 -13.86 43.15
N ASP A 3 7.36 -13.75 41.93
CA ASP A 3 7.58 -14.76 40.89
C ASP A 3 9.00 -14.61 40.35
N SER A 4 9.82 -15.64 40.58
CA SER A 4 11.21 -15.71 40.18
C SER A 4 11.30 -15.77 38.66
N ARG A 5 11.55 -14.62 38.02
CA ARG A 5 11.94 -14.55 36.62
C ARG A 5 13.15 -15.47 36.43
N ARG A 6 12.98 -16.51 35.60
CA ARG A 6 14.10 -17.31 35.09
C ARG A 6 15.09 -16.35 34.45
N SER A 7 16.22 -16.12 35.12
CA SER A 7 17.34 -15.33 34.63
C SER A 7 17.93 -16.03 33.41
N GLY A 8 17.39 -15.71 32.23
CA GLY A 8 18.08 -15.97 30.97
C GLY A 8 19.37 -15.17 30.98
N ARG A 9 20.48 -15.79 30.59
CA ARG A 9 21.77 -15.10 30.48
C ARG A 9 21.64 -13.97 29.46
N MET A 10 21.71 -12.73 29.92
CA MET A 10 21.70 -11.53 29.07
C MET A 10 22.90 -11.56 28.11
N ILE A 11 22.72 -11.00 26.91
CA ILE A 11 23.78 -10.80 25.91
C ILE A 11 24.11 -9.30 25.81
N GLY A 12 25.34 -8.94 25.44
CA GLY A 12 25.79 -7.54 25.38
C GLY A 12 26.42 -7.02 26.70
N PRO A 13 26.40 -5.71 26.96
CA PRO A 13 25.77 -4.65 26.14
C PRO A 13 26.54 -4.38 24.84
N CYS A 14 25.86 -3.75 23.87
CA CYS A 14 26.52 -3.24 22.67
C CYS A 14 27.31 -1.97 22.96
N GLN A 15 28.32 -1.69 22.13
CA GLN A 15 29.10 -0.44 22.18
C GLN A 15 28.67 0.48 21.02
N PRO A 16 28.57 1.81 21.24
CA PRO A 16 28.28 2.74 20.17
C PRO A 16 29.47 2.83 19.21
N VAL A 17 29.17 2.89 17.91
CA VAL A 17 30.11 3.16 16.81
C VAL A 17 29.44 4.11 15.81
N ASP A 18 30.21 4.67 14.88
CA ASP A 18 29.72 5.72 13.96
C ASP A 18 28.43 5.35 13.22
N ASP A 19 28.29 4.07 12.82
CA ASP A 19 27.17 3.58 12.01
C ASP A 19 26.14 2.72 12.80
N GLY A 20 26.17 2.75 14.14
CA GLY A 20 25.20 2.05 14.99
C GLY A 20 25.79 1.42 16.24
N TRP A 21 25.35 0.20 16.57
CA TRP A 21 25.65 -0.46 17.84
C TRP A 21 26.33 -1.82 17.63
N GLN A 22 27.58 -1.94 18.08
CA GLN A 22 28.40 -3.13 17.91
C GLN A 22 28.20 -4.13 19.05
N LEU A 23 27.82 -5.36 18.69
CA LEU A 23 27.81 -6.52 19.58
C LEU A 23 28.95 -7.48 19.21
N SER A 24 29.81 -7.81 20.16
CA SER A 24 30.92 -8.75 19.94
C SER A 24 30.68 -10.12 20.61
N GLY A 25 31.30 -11.16 20.05
CA GLY A 25 31.39 -12.48 20.68
C GLY A 25 30.32 -13.48 20.24
N PRO A 26 30.23 -14.67 20.88
CA PRO A 26 29.40 -15.78 20.38
C PRO A 26 27.89 -15.49 20.32
N ALA A 27 27.41 -14.44 20.98
CA ALA A 27 26.02 -14.01 20.87
C ALA A 27 25.72 -13.34 19.52
N ALA A 28 26.65 -12.54 19.00
CA ALA A 28 26.56 -11.85 17.72
C ALA A 28 26.31 -12.83 16.57
N GLN A 29 27.19 -13.84 16.44
CA GLN A 29 27.05 -14.90 15.44
C GLN A 29 25.70 -15.64 15.55
N ARG A 30 25.28 -15.97 16.78
CA ARG A 30 24.02 -16.69 17.02
C ARG A 30 22.79 -15.88 16.67
N LEU A 31 22.79 -14.56 16.91
CA LEU A 31 21.69 -13.69 16.51
C LEU A 31 21.55 -13.66 14.99
N PHE A 32 22.66 -13.46 14.29
CA PHE A 32 22.68 -13.41 12.83
C PHE A 32 22.29 -14.76 12.20
N ASP A 33 22.90 -15.87 12.61
CA ASP A 33 22.63 -17.18 12.01
C ASP A 33 21.17 -17.63 12.17
N LYS A 34 20.55 -17.28 13.30
CA LYS A 34 19.16 -17.69 13.60
C LYS A 34 18.12 -16.75 13.03
N SER A 35 18.39 -15.45 13.05
CA SER A 35 17.36 -14.45 12.79
C SER A 35 17.67 -13.55 11.60
N VAL A 36 18.92 -13.49 11.13
CA VAL A 36 19.40 -12.52 10.11
C VAL A 36 19.07 -11.09 10.55
N ILE A 37 19.48 -10.75 11.77
CA ILE A 37 19.37 -9.41 12.36
C ILE A 37 20.75 -8.78 12.32
N GLY A 38 20.82 -7.49 11.99
CA GLY A 38 22.06 -6.73 11.94
C GLY A 38 22.93 -7.06 10.73
N LYS A 39 24.02 -6.30 10.61
CA LYS A 39 25.06 -6.48 9.60
C LYS A 39 26.24 -7.23 10.22
N PRO A 40 26.64 -8.40 9.68
CA PRO A 40 27.79 -9.12 10.18
C PRO A 40 29.07 -8.35 9.86
N MET A 41 29.94 -8.23 10.85
CA MET A 41 31.24 -7.55 10.77
C MET A 41 32.38 -8.57 10.99
N PRO A 42 33.64 -8.24 10.67
CA PRO A 42 34.79 -9.09 10.98
C PRO A 42 34.82 -9.49 12.46
N GLN A 43 35.58 -10.55 12.80
CA GLN A 43 35.90 -10.92 14.20
C GLN A 43 34.69 -11.33 15.07
N ASN A 44 33.65 -11.91 14.46
CA ASN A 44 32.40 -12.33 15.13
C ASN A 44 31.68 -11.15 15.80
N GLU A 45 31.57 -10.05 15.06
CA GLU A 45 30.88 -8.85 15.50
C GLU A 45 29.61 -8.65 14.66
N LEU A 46 28.65 -7.95 15.24
CA LEU A 46 27.38 -7.65 14.61
C LEU A 46 27.05 -6.18 14.85
N LEU A 47 26.83 -5.45 13.78
CA LEU A 47 26.36 -4.08 13.83
C LEU A 47 24.82 -4.08 13.81
N LEU A 48 24.22 -3.48 14.83
CA LEU A 48 22.77 -3.36 14.99
C LEU A 48 22.36 -1.91 14.83
N GLN A 49 21.24 -1.68 14.14
CA GLN A 49 20.56 -0.39 14.14
C GLN A 49 19.73 -0.22 15.42
N SER A 50 19.34 1.01 15.76
CA SER A 50 18.61 1.29 17.01
C SER A 50 17.28 0.53 17.09
N SER A 51 16.55 0.39 15.99
CA SER A 51 15.34 -0.44 15.93
C SER A 51 15.61 -1.93 16.16
N GLU A 52 16.74 -2.45 15.65
CA GLU A 52 17.18 -3.82 15.89
C GLU A 52 17.69 -4.04 17.32
N MET A 53 18.35 -3.04 17.91
CA MET A 53 18.76 -3.00 19.32
C MET A 53 17.55 -3.14 20.24
N LEU A 54 16.53 -2.31 20.03
CA LEU A 54 15.32 -2.33 20.85
C LEU A 54 14.53 -3.62 20.65
N PHE A 55 14.43 -4.12 19.42
CA PHE A 55 13.88 -5.45 19.13
C PHE A 55 14.63 -6.56 19.89
N CYS A 56 15.96 -6.55 19.85
CA CYS A 56 16.78 -7.57 20.52
C CYS A 56 16.70 -7.48 22.05
N ALA A 57 16.55 -6.27 22.61
CA ALA A 57 16.35 -6.09 24.04
C ALA A 57 15.04 -6.73 24.49
N ARG A 58 13.96 -6.51 23.73
CA ARG A 58 12.62 -7.05 24.03
C ARG A 58 12.51 -8.56 23.80
N HIS A 59 13.08 -9.08 22.71
CA HIS A 59 12.81 -10.45 22.23
C HIS A 59 14.00 -11.40 22.27
N ARG A 60 15.22 -10.91 22.55
CA ARG A 60 16.47 -11.68 22.45
C ARG A 60 17.42 -11.53 23.64
N HIS A 61 16.95 -10.96 24.76
CA HIS A 61 17.71 -10.80 26.01
C HIS A 61 18.97 -9.94 25.85
N LEU A 62 18.97 -8.98 24.91
CA LEU A 62 20.05 -8.00 24.81
C LEU A 62 19.96 -6.99 25.95
N GLN A 63 21.08 -6.76 26.63
CA GLN A 63 21.19 -5.72 27.65
C GLN A 63 21.43 -4.38 26.97
N LEU A 64 20.56 -3.41 27.25
CA LEU A 64 20.77 -2.03 26.88
C LEU A 64 21.66 -1.33 27.91
N LEU A 65 22.35 -0.27 27.48
CA LEU A 65 23.03 0.64 28.39
C LEU A 65 21.98 1.44 29.17
N ASP A 66 22.37 1.93 30.35
CA ASP A 66 21.54 2.87 31.10
C ASP A 66 21.29 4.13 30.26
N ASP A 67 20.08 4.70 30.34
CA ASP A 67 19.62 5.88 29.58
C ASP A 67 19.71 5.76 28.04
N TRP A 68 19.95 4.55 27.52
CA TRP A 68 20.08 4.30 26.08
C TRP A 68 18.82 4.70 25.33
N LEU A 69 17.65 4.29 25.82
CA LEU A 69 16.39 4.52 25.12
C LEU A 69 16.06 6.01 25.08
N GLU A 70 16.22 6.71 26.20
CA GLU A 70 16.01 8.14 26.33
C GLU A 70 16.94 8.93 25.40
N THR A 71 18.22 8.53 25.32
CA THR A 71 19.21 9.14 24.43
C THR A 71 18.88 8.90 22.97
N GLU A 72 18.51 7.68 22.60
CA GLU A 72 18.15 7.35 21.22
C GLU A 72 16.85 8.02 20.79
N LEU A 73 15.85 8.11 21.66
CA LEU A 73 14.59 8.81 21.34
C LEU A 73 14.77 10.32 21.17
N ALA A 74 15.75 10.91 21.84
CA ALA A 74 16.09 12.32 21.63
C ALA A 74 16.63 12.58 20.21
N ASN A 75 17.31 11.60 19.61
CA ASN A 75 17.90 11.70 18.27
C ASN A 75 16.99 11.14 17.17
N ASN A 76 16.23 10.10 17.48
CA ASN A 76 15.28 9.43 16.60
C ASN A 76 13.93 9.26 17.33
N PRO A 77 13.06 10.29 17.28
CA PRO A 77 11.74 10.25 17.92
C PRO A 77 10.83 9.13 17.40
N GLU A 78 11.13 8.56 16.23
CA GLU A 78 10.32 7.54 15.58
C GLU A 78 10.78 6.11 15.88
N LEU A 79 11.84 5.94 16.68
CA LEU A 79 12.42 4.64 17.03
C LEU A 79 11.38 3.63 17.54
N LEU A 80 10.41 4.06 18.35
CA LEU A 80 9.35 3.17 18.84
C LEU A 80 8.46 2.65 17.72
N HIS A 81 8.10 3.50 16.75
CA HIS A 81 7.25 3.15 15.62
C HIS A 81 7.98 2.22 14.65
N GLU A 82 9.23 2.57 14.30
CA GLU A 82 10.08 1.72 13.46
C GLU A 82 10.28 0.34 14.09
N THR A 83 10.51 0.29 15.41
CA THR A 83 10.64 -0.97 16.14
C THR A 83 9.33 -1.76 16.12
N ALA A 84 8.17 -1.10 16.27
CA ALA A 84 6.87 -1.77 16.17
C ALA A 84 6.65 -2.38 14.78
N ALA A 85 7.00 -1.67 13.70
CA ALA A 85 6.96 -2.19 12.34
C ALA A 85 7.88 -3.41 12.16
N LEU A 86 9.10 -3.34 12.69
CA LEU A 86 10.05 -4.46 12.68
C LEU A 86 9.53 -5.67 13.47
N GLU A 87 8.99 -5.44 14.67
CA GLU A 87 8.41 -6.47 15.54
C GLU A 87 7.24 -7.21 14.86
N ALA A 88 6.33 -6.47 14.24
CA ALA A 88 5.13 -7.03 13.61
C ALA A 88 5.43 -8.13 12.59
N MET A 89 6.54 -8.01 11.86
CA MET A 89 7.00 -9.03 10.90
C MET A 89 7.91 -10.08 11.53
N ARG A 90 8.84 -9.67 12.40
CA ARG A 90 9.87 -10.59 12.93
C ARG A 90 9.36 -11.52 14.01
N VAL A 91 8.40 -11.10 14.83
CA VAL A 91 7.83 -11.95 15.90
C VAL A 91 7.16 -13.20 15.32
N PRO A 92 6.36 -13.13 14.25
CA PRO A 92 5.86 -14.31 13.52
C PRO A 92 6.95 -15.21 12.90
N GLY A 93 8.18 -14.71 12.78
CA GLY A 93 9.34 -15.48 12.31
C GLY A 93 9.83 -15.15 10.90
N GLU A 94 9.28 -14.11 10.26
CA GLU A 94 9.79 -13.63 8.97
C GLU A 94 11.21 -13.10 9.10
N LYS A 95 11.98 -13.21 8.01
CA LYS A 95 13.34 -12.69 7.94
C LYS A 95 13.28 -11.33 7.27
N VAL A 96 13.51 -10.28 8.06
CA VAL A 96 13.50 -8.89 7.60
C VAL A 96 14.92 -8.36 7.65
N VAL A 97 15.38 -7.73 6.58
CA VAL A 97 16.70 -7.11 6.51
C VAL A 97 16.50 -5.64 6.13
N LEU A 98 16.98 -4.73 6.98
CA LEU A 98 16.95 -3.30 6.69
C LEU A 98 17.74 -3.01 5.42
N VAL A 99 17.23 -2.12 4.56
CA VAL A 99 17.75 -1.90 3.20
C VAL A 99 19.26 -1.61 3.18
N GLN A 100 19.74 -0.82 4.14
CA GLN A 100 21.13 -0.45 4.31
C GLN A 100 22.08 -1.64 4.56
N ASN A 101 21.55 -2.76 5.08
CA ASN A 101 22.32 -3.97 5.35
C ASN A 101 22.19 -5.01 4.22
N VAL A 102 21.31 -4.80 3.23
CA VAL A 102 21.01 -5.80 2.20
C VAL A 102 22.24 -6.12 1.36
N VAL A 103 22.98 -5.12 0.92
CA VAL A 103 24.17 -5.30 0.06
C VAL A 103 25.25 -6.16 0.73
N ASP A 104 25.39 -6.08 2.06
CA ASP A 104 26.37 -6.86 2.82
C ASP A 104 25.93 -8.30 3.06
N ILE A 105 24.62 -8.57 3.05
CA ILE A 105 24.03 -9.86 3.41
C ILE A 105 23.67 -10.67 2.15
N SER A 106 23.15 -10.00 1.13
CA SER A 106 22.71 -10.56 -0.15
C SER A 106 23.12 -9.60 -1.28
N PRO A 107 24.39 -9.62 -1.73
CA PRO A 107 24.93 -8.63 -2.67
C PRO A 107 24.19 -8.53 -4.01
N ASP A 108 23.59 -9.63 -4.47
CA ASP A 108 22.83 -9.67 -5.73
C ASP A 108 21.39 -9.13 -5.59
N THR A 109 20.94 -8.83 -4.36
CA THR A 109 19.60 -8.29 -4.11
C THR A 109 19.65 -6.77 -4.23
N ILE A 110 19.07 -6.25 -5.31
CA ILE A 110 18.80 -4.82 -5.50
C ILE A 110 17.52 -4.45 -4.76
N ALA A 111 17.47 -3.27 -4.13
CA ALA A 111 16.27 -2.70 -3.52
C ALA A 111 15.73 -1.55 -4.38
N SER A 112 14.41 -1.42 -4.44
CA SER A 112 13.75 -0.28 -5.07
C SER A 112 13.97 1.00 -4.24
N GLU A 113 13.95 2.17 -4.88
CA GLU A 113 14.20 3.42 -4.18
C GLU A 113 13.09 3.70 -3.14
N GLY A 114 13.46 4.07 -1.92
CA GLY A 114 12.52 4.33 -0.83
C GLY A 114 12.14 3.09 0.00
N THR A 115 12.57 1.88 -0.38
CA THR A 115 12.38 0.68 0.44
C THR A 115 13.09 0.80 1.78
N TRP A 116 12.37 0.57 2.89
CA TRP A 116 12.96 0.54 4.23
C TRP A 116 13.59 -0.81 4.57
N ALA A 117 12.91 -1.91 4.22
CA ALA A 117 13.39 -3.26 4.48
C ALA A 117 12.96 -4.25 3.39
N ILE A 118 13.74 -5.32 3.26
CA ILE A 118 13.41 -6.46 2.40
C ILE A 118 13.03 -7.65 3.28
N ARG A 119 11.94 -8.33 2.91
CA ARG A 119 11.41 -9.47 3.65
C ARG A 119 11.55 -10.76 2.85
N TRP A 120 11.96 -11.81 3.55
CA TRP A 120 11.93 -13.19 3.13
C TRP A 120 11.04 -14.00 4.07
N ASN A 121 10.43 -15.05 3.51
CA ASN A 121 9.69 -16.02 4.29
C ASN A 121 10.60 -16.68 5.35
N ARG A 122 10.01 -17.08 6.49
CA ARG A 122 10.73 -17.73 7.60
C ARG A 122 11.70 -18.86 7.19
N SER A 123 11.36 -19.64 6.17
CA SER A 123 12.14 -20.81 5.72
C SER A 123 13.25 -20.47 4.72
N SER A 124 13.24 -19.27 4.15
CA SER A 124 14.16 -18.89 3.08
C SER A 124 15.58 -18.69 3.60
N LYS A 125 16.57 -19.01 2.78
CA LYS A 125 17.98 -18.69 3.00
C LYS A 125 18.29 -17.33 2.37
N VAL A 126 18.35 -16.27 3.19
CA VAL A 126 18.51 -14.87 2.72
C VAL A 126 19.68 -14.67 1.75
N LYS A 127 20.77 -15.43 1.89
CA LYS A 127 21.95 -15.32 1.01
C LYS A 127 21.77 -15.90 -0.39
N SER A 128 20.78 -16.75 -0.61
CA SER A 128 20.64 -17.53 -1.86
C SER A 128 19.23 -17.50 -2.46
N ASP A 129 18.22 -17.29 -1.63
CA ASP A 129 16.82 -17.32 -2.05
C ASP A 129 16.37 -15.89 -2.37
N ALA A 130 15.51 -15.76 -3.38
CA ALA A 130 14.93 -14.46 -3.72
C ALA A 130 14.06 -13.92 -2.57
N PRO A 131 14.05 -12.59 -2.36
CA PRO A 131 13.15 -11.96 -1.40
C PRO A 131 11.69 -12.11 -1.80
N THR A 132 10.81 -12.11 -0.80
CA THR A 132 9.36 -12.18 -0.98
C THR A 132 8.76 -10.79 -1.23
N ALA A 133 9.22 -9.79 -0.48
CA ALA A 133 8.60 -8.47 -0.44
C ALA A 133 9.62 -7.36 -0.18
N GLU A 134 9.27 -6.17 -0.61
CA GLU A 134 9.87 -4.92 -0.17
C GLU A 134 8.87 -4.15 0.68
N VAL A 135 9.38 -3.52 1.72
CA VAL A 135 8.58 -3.00 2.81
C VAL A 135 8.93 -1.54 3.04
N ILE A 136 7.90 -0.70 3.12
CA ILE A 136 7.97 0.62 3.74
C ILE A 136 7.11 0.61 5.01
N TRP A 137 7.39 1.51 5.93
CA TRP A 137 6.52 1.79 7.05
C TRP A 137 6.29 3.29 7.17
N VAL A 138 5.15 3.66 7.73
CA VAL A 138 4.65 5.03 7.85
C VAL A 138 3.82 5.12 9.12
N ARG A 139 3.65 6.33 9.65
CA ARG A 139 2.59 6.62 10.62
C ARG A 139 1.27 6.90 9.92
N ASP A 140 0.19 6.72 10.65
CA ASP A 140 -1.17 6.87 10.14
C ASP A 140 -1.49 8.29 9.62
N PHE A 141 -0.92 9.33 10.20
CA PHE A 141 -1.13 10.71 9.76
C PHE A 141 -0.21 11.17 8.62
N GLU A 142 0.78 10.37 8.23
CA GLU A 142 1.71 10.76 7.19
C GLU A 142 1.01 10.94 5.83
N PRO A 143 1.40 11.96 5.05
CA PRO A 143 0.75 12.24 3.78
C PRO A 143 1.07 11.16 2.74
N ILE A 144 0.11 10.91 1.85
CA ILE A 144 0.29 9.98 0.72
C ILE A 144 0.62 10.77 -0.54
N ASN A 145 1.74 10.43 -1.18
CA ASN A 145 2.03 10.81 -2.56
C ASN A 145 1.77 9.61 -3.47
N TRP A 146 0.63 9.62 -4.19
CA TRP A 146 0.20 8.49 -5.00
C TRP A 146 1.13 8.21 -6.19
N VAL A 147 1.71 9.25 -6.78
CA VAL A 147 2.67 9.12 -7.89
C VAL A 147 3.94 8.39 -7.43
N THR A 148 4.54 8.83 -6.31
CA THR A 148 5.74 8.20 -5.74
C THR A 148 5.45 6.77 -5.26
N LEU A 149 4.30 6.56 -4.61
CA LEU A 149 3.88 5.23 -4.14
C LEU A 149 3.69 4.26 -5.30
N HIS A 150 3.09 4.70 -6.41
CA HIS A 150 2.96 3.89 -7.62
C HIS A 150 4.31 3.61 -8.27
N GLN A 151 5.21 4.59 -8.33
CA GLN A 151 6.55 4.39 -8.86
C GLN A 151 7.29 3.29 -8.08
N TRP A 152 7.33 3.41 -6.75
CA TRP A 152 7.91 2.40 -5.88
C TRP A 152 7.26 1.02 -6.06
N ALA A 153 5.92 0.95 -6.03
CA ALA A 153 5.20 -0.31 -6.21
C ALA A 153 5.46 -0.95 -7.59
N SER A 154 5.66 -0.13 -8.63
CA SER A 154 6.00 -0.58 -9.98
C SER A 154 7.39 -1.19 -10.05
N GLU A 155 8.39 -0.55 -9.43
CA GLU A 155 9.75 -1.08 -9.32
C GLU A 155 9.79 -2.41 -8.57
N VAL A 156 9.12 -2.47 -7.42
CA VAL A 156 9.02 -3.69 -6.60
C VAL A 156 8.35 -4.83 -7.37
N SER A 157 7.26 -4.52 -8.09
CA SER A 157 6.53 -5.51 -8.91
C SER A 157 7.36 -5.99 -10.09
N ALA A 158 8.13 -5.11 -10.74
CA ALA A 158 9.04 -5.46 -11.82
C ALA A 158 10.16 -6.41 -11.36
N LEU A 159 10.55 -6.33 -10.08
CA LEU A 159 11.47 -7.28 -9.43
C LEU A 159 10.79 -8.59 -8.98
N GLY A 160 9.49 -8.77 -9.25
CA GLY A 160 8.72 -9.96 -8.89
C GLY A 160 8.41 -10.07 -7.40
N ARG A 161 8.41 -8.94 -6.68
CA ARG A 161 8.23 -8.88 -5.22
C ARG A 161 6.90 -8.21 -4.88
N ILE A 162 6.48 -8.39 -3.63
CA ILE A 162 5.28 -7.75 -3.08
C ILE A 162 5.67 -6.40 -2.47
N ALA A 163 4.96 -5.33 -2.81
CA ALA A 163 5.10 -4.03 -2.16
C ALA A 163 4.18 -3.96 -0.92
N GLU A 164 4.78 -3.96 0.27
CA GLU A 164 4.06 -3.95 1.56
C GLU A 164 4.25 -2.62 2.29
N VAL A 165 3.15 -2.06 2.79
CA VAL A 165 3.16 -0.85 3.63
C VAL A 165 2.67 -1.21 5.02
N LEU A 166 3.49 -0.93 6.03
CA LEU A 166 3.12 -1.05 7.44
C LEU A 166 2.73 0.33 7.98
N ILE A 167 1.49 0.46 8.43
CA ILE A 167 0.98 1.67 9.06
C ILE A 167 1.06 1.44 10.56
N VAL A 168 1.76 2.33 11.26
CA VAL A 168 1.90 2.31 12.72
C VAL A 168 1.04 3.44 13.31
N ASP A 169 0.11 3.09 14.20
CA ASP A 169 -0.74 4.07 14.90
C ASP A 169 -0.12 4.55 16.22
N ASP A 170 -0.77 5.50 16.88
CA ASP A 170 -0.35 6.07 18.17
C ASP A 170 -0.30 5.05 19.33
N GLU A 171 -0.99 3.92 19.21
CA GLU A 171 -0.93 2.81 20.16
C GLU A 171 0.20 1.81 19.83
N MET A 172 1.07 2.15 18.84
CA MET A 172 2.08 1.25 18.26
C MET A 172 1.46 0.00 17.61
N GLY A 173 0.16 0.06 17.32
CA GLY A 173 -0.57 -0.92 16.54
C GLY A 173 -0.10 -0.89 15.09
N VAL A 174 0.11 -2.07 14.50
CA VAL A 174 0.55 -2.18 13.11
C VAL A 174 -0.54 -2.79 12.26
N THR A 175 -0.86 -2.10 11.16
CA THR A 175 -1.72 -2.62 10.09
C THR A 175 -0.93 -2.70 8.79
N THR A 176 -1.01 -3.83 8.08
CA THR A 176 -0.34 -4.02 6.80
C THR A 176 -1.31 -3.90 5.63
N TYR A 177 -0.89 -3.19 4.58
CA TYR A 177 -1.49 -3.25 3.25
C TYR A 177 -0.46 -3.67 2.20
N ARG A 178 -0.96 -4.16 1.07
CA ARG A 178 -0.20 -4.30 -0.17
C ARG A 178 -0.62 -3.19 -1.12
N VAL A 179 0.34 -2.66 -1.84
CA VAL A 179 0.08 -1.75 -2.96
C VAL A 179 0.53 -2.39 -4.25
N SER A 180 -0.18 -2.15 -5.34
CA SER A 180 0.10 -2.77 -6.63
C SER A 180 -0.28 -1.81 -7.74
N PRO A 181 0.58 -1.57 -8.74
CA PRO A 181 0.14 -0.93 -9.97
C PRO A 181 -0.89 -1.83 -10.65
N GLU A 182 -2.02 -1.26 -11.05
CA GLU A 182 -3.09 -2.02 -11.68
C GLU A 182 -3.37 -1.49 -13.09
N ASN A 183 -3.85 -2.40 -13.94
CA ASN A 183 -4.30 -2.08 -15.29
C ASN A 183 -5.74 -2.59 -15.44
N PRO A 184 -6.74 -1.88 -14.89
CA PRO A 184 -8.11 -2.33 -14.96
C PRO A 184 -8.56 -2.33 -16.43
N LEU A 185 -9.13 -3.46 -16.87
CA LEU A 185 -9.58 -3.70 -18.23
C LEU A 185 -10.94 -4.40 -18.20
N GLY A 186 -11.87 -3.89 -18.98
CA GLY A 186 -13.17 -4.50 -19.17
C GLY A 186 -13.25 -5.35 -20.44
N THR A 187 -14.38 -6.02 -20.56
CA THR A 187 -14.72 -6.99 -21.61
C THR A 187 -15.87 -6.49 -22.50
N LEU A 188 -16.41 -5.31 -22.20
CA LEU A 188 -17.51 -4.73 -22.97
C LEU A 188 -17.06 -4.33 -24.36
N LYS A 189 -18.05 -4.10 -25.23
CA LYS A 189 -17.76 -3.61 -26.57
C LYS A 189 -17.16 -2.21 -26.48
N PRO A 190 -16.06 -1.94 -27.20
CA PRO A 190 -15.52 -0.59 -27.29
C PRO A 190 -16.57 0.38 -27.79
N ILE A 191 -16.56 1.57 -27.21
CA ILE A 191 -17.38 2.71 -27.66
C ILE A 191 -16.45 3.79 -28.20
N ASP A 192 -16.83 4.41 -29.30
CA ASP A 192 -16.20 5.64 -29.72
C ASP A 192 -16.81 6.79 -28.91
N VAL A 193 -16.05 7.30 -27.96
CA VAL A 193 -16.52 8.37 -27.07
C VAL A 193 -16.88 9.65 -27.85
N THR A 194 -16.32 9.86 -29.05
CA THR A 194 -16.66 11.00 -29.89
C THR A 194 -18.07 10.91 -30.50
N GLU A 195 -18.60 9.69 -30.65
CA GLU A 195 -19.98 9.48 -31.11
C GLU A 195 -21.02 9.89 -30.05
N LEU A 196 -20.63 10.01 -28.78
CA LEU A 196 -21.53 10.45 -27.71
C LEU A 196 -22.01 11.89 -27.90
N ASN A 197 -21.25 12.73 -28.63
CA ASN A 197 -21.66 14.10 -28.94
C ASN A 197 -22.94 14.16 -29.77
N ALA A 198 -23.27 13.08 -30.51
CA ALA A 198 -24.53 12.98 -31.22
C ALA A 198 -25.77 12.96 -30.28
N LEU A 199 -25.57 12.66 -28.99
CA LEU A 199 -26.62 12.62 -27.98
C LEU A 199 -27.03 14.00 -27.46
N GLU A 200 -26.23 15.05 -27.69
CA GLU A 200 -26.40 16.38 -27.10
C GLU A 200 -27.81 16.96 -27.32
N ASN A 201 -28.31 16.90 -28.56
CA ASN A 201 -29.63 17.43 -28.91
C ASN A 201 -30.80 16.65 -28.28
N ASN A 202 -30.54 15.48 -27.70
CA ASN A 202 -31.55 14.63 -27.07
C ASN A 202 -31.61 14.78 -25.54
N LEU A 203 -30.68 15.55 -24.95
CA LEU A 203 -30.63 15.76 -23.50
C LEU A 203 -31.86 16.53 -23.01
N GLN A 204 -32.51 16.02 -21.97
CA GLN A 204 -33.64 16.64 -21.28
C GLN A 204 -33.34 16.82 -19.80
N GLY A 205 -33.71 17.96 -19.20
CA GLY A 205 -33.49 18.20 -17.76
C GLY A 205 -32.16 18.90 -17.42
N GLY A 206 -31.93 19.07 -16.11
CA GLY A 206 -30.98 20.02 -15.52
C GLY A 206 -29.49 19.74 -15.73
N LYS A 207 -28.89 20.43 -16.71
CA LYS A 207 -27.46 20.33 -17.09
C LYS A 207 -26.41 20.43 -15.97
N LEU A 208 -26.76 20.87 -14.77
CA LEU A 208 -25.82 21.05 -13.65
C LEU A 208 -25.63 19.79 -12.81
N ASP A 209 -26.59 18.86 -12.77
CA ASP A 209 -26.54 17.64 -11.95
C ASP A 209 -26.78 16.35 -12.75
N GLY A 210 -26.91 16.46 -14.07
CA GLY A 210 -27.06 15.35 -15.00
C GLY A 210 -28.08 15.65 -16.09
N ALA A 211 -28.40 14.66 -16.90
CA ALA A 211 -29.43 14.81 -17.92
C ALA A 211 -30.13 13.49 -18.21
N PHE A 212 -31.32 13.59 -18.78
CA PHE A 212 -32.12 12.45 -19.18
C PHE A 212 -32.11 12.27 -20.70
N LEU A 213 -31.82 11.05 -21.14
CA LEU A 213 -31.94 10.59 -22.51
C LEU A 213 -33.17 9.67 -22.62
N PRO A 214 -34.20 10.00 -23.42
CA PRO A 214 -35.38 9.15 -23.56
C PRO A 214 -35.07 7.76 -24.10
N SER A 215 -35.87 6.76 -23.73
CA SER A 215 -35.75 5.36 -24.20
C SER A 215 -35.85 5.16 -25.72
N THR A 216 -36.25 6.18 -26.47
CA THR A 216 -36.22 6.19 -27.94
C THR A 216 -34.81 6.39 -28.51
N ILE A 217 -33.84 6.77 -27.68
CA ILE A 217 -32.45 7.01 -28.04
C ILE A 217 -31.62 5.80 -27.63
N GLU A 218 -30.83 5.27 -28.56
CA GLU A 218 -29.88 4.22 -28.25
C GLU A 218 -28.66 4.83 -27.54
N VAL A 219 -28.37 4.30 -26.36
CA VAL A 219 -27.26 4.77 -25.51
C VAL A 219 -26.37 3.57 -25.23
N PRO A 220 -25.03 3.69 -25.38
CA PRO A 220 -24.13 2.59 -25.03
C PRO A 220 -24.30 2.18 -23.57
N GLU A 221 -24.21 0.88 -23.29
CA GLU A 221 -24.49 0.34 -21.96
C GLU A 221 -23.58 0.91 -20.86
N GLN A 222 -22.38 1.38 -21.23
CA GLN A 222 -21.43 2.01 -20.32
C GLN A 222 -21.93 3.36 -19.80
N ILE A 223 -22.78 4.05 -20.55
CA ILE A 223 -23.20 5.42 -20.27
C ILE A 223 -24.52 5.45 -19.50
N GLY A 224 -24.50 6.17 -18.39
CA GLY A 224 -25.65 6.47 -17.56
C GLY A 224 -26.22 5.29 -16.78
N THR A 225 -27.28 5.58 -16.05
CA THR A 225 -28.07 4.62 -15.30
C THR A 225 -29.38 4.35 -16.04
N PRO A 226 -29.66 3.09 -16.44
CA PRO A 226 -30.91 2.76 -17.13
C PRO A 226 -32.11 2.90 -16.20
N LEU A 227 -33.17 3.51 -16.72
CA LEU A 227 -34.49 3.72 -16.13
C LEU A 227 -35.58 3.16 -17.07
N PRO A 228 -36.80 2.89 -16.59
CA PRO A 228 -37.90 2.47 -17.46
C PRO A 228 -38.20 3.45 -18.61
N GLU A 229 -38.04 4.75 -18.36
CA GLU A 229 -38.36 5.81 -19.32
C GLU A 229 -37.20 6.11 -20.29
N GLY A 230 -35.97 5.71 -19.96
CA GLY A 230 -34.75 6.10 -20.68
C GLY A 230 -33.48 5.92 -19.84
N THR A 231 -32.48 6.77 -20.04
CA THR A 231 -31.19 6.71 -19.34
C THR A 231 -30.91 8.03 -18.65
N TRP A 232 -30.57 7.99 -17.36
CA TRP A 232 -30.06 9.16 -16.64
C TRP A 232 -28.54 9.17 -16.69
N ILE A 233 -27.95 10.23 -17.23
CA ILE A 233 -26.50 10.44 -17.26
C ILE A 233 -26.09 11.48 -16.20
N ASP A 234 -24.92 11.31 -15.60
CA ASP A 234 -24.39 12.22 -14.58
C ASP A 234 -23.67 13.46 -15.17
N GLU A 235 -23.17 14.36 -14.32
CA GLU A 235 -22.51 15.59 -14.75
C GLU A 235 -21.26 15.36 -15.61
N ASP A 236 -20.48 14.30 -15.32
CA ASP A 236 -19.26 13.97 -16.06
C ASP A 236 -19.63 13.43 -17.45
N GLU A 237 -20.67 12.60 -17.52
CA GLU A 237 -21.20 12.05 -18.77
C GLU A 237 -21.85 13.14 -19.65
N VAL A 238 -22.60 14.08 -19.06
CA VAL A 238 -23.11 15.27 -19.77
C VAL A 238 -21.95 16.06 -20.35
N SER A 239 -20.90 16.27 -19.55
CA SER A 239 -19.73 17.04 -20.00
C SER A 239 -18.98 16.36 -21.15
N ILE A 240 -18.96 15.01 -21.20
CA ILE A 240 -18.49 14.27 -22.38
C ILE A 240 -19.39 14.52 -23.59
N VAL A 241 -20.70 14.41 -23.44
CA VAL A 241 -21.69 14.58 -24.53
C VAL A 241 -21.67 16.00 -25.10
N GLU A 242 -21.47 17.01 -24.27
CA GLU A 242 -21.37 18.42 -24.69
C GLU A 242 -19.97 18.82 -25.18
N ASP A 243 -19.01 17.90 -25.20
CA ASP A 243 -17.58 18.15 -25.44
C ASP A 243 -17.03 19.32 -24.62
N SER A 244 -17.42 19.37 -23.35
CA SER A 244 -16.99 20.38 -22.40
C SER A 244 -15.49 20.26 -22.08
N PRO A 245 -14.82 21.37 -21.75
CA PRO A 245 -13.43 21.34 -21.31
C PRO A 245 -13.28 20.54 -20.02
N ASP A 246 -12.17 19.80 -19.90
CA ASP A 246 -11.87 18.99 -18.72
C ASP A 246 -11.33 19.83 -17.57
N GLU A 247 -12.24 20.49 -16.85
CA GLU A 247 -11.92 21.21 -15.62
C GLU A 247 -11.74 20.22 -14.46
N GLY A 248 -10.49 19.88 -14.15
CA GLY A 248 -10.14 19.08 -12.97
C GLY A 248 -9.87 17.60 -13.23
N GLY A 249 -9.78 17.15 -14.48
CA GLY A 249 -9.33 15.81 -14.86
C GLY A 249 -10.42 14.73 -14.82
N SER A 250 -11.64 15.09 -14.41
CA SER A 250 -12.75 14.16 -14.26
C SER A 250 -13.20 13.58 -15.62
N ILE A 251 -13.26 14.42 -16.65
CA ILE A 251 -13.71 14.03 -17.98
C ILE A 251 -12.66 13.13 -18.63
N SER A 252 -11.37 13.48 -18.57
CA SER A 252 -10.31 12.63 -19.14
C SER A 252 -10.19 11.30 -18.40
N LEU A 253 -10.42 11.26 -17.08
CA LEU A 253 -10.46 9.99 -16.34
C LEU A 253 -11.62 9.12 -16.81
N LEU A 254 -12.82 9.69 -16.96
CA LEU A 254 -13.98 8.94 -17.45
C LEU A 254 -13.74 8.43 -18.87
N ARG A 255 -13.13 9.25 -19.74
CA ARG A 255 -12.71 8.85 -21.10
C ARG A 255 -11.75 7.66 -21.07
N ASP A 256 -10.76 7.68 -20.18
CA ASP A 256 -9.80 6.57 -20.02
C ASP A 256 -10.48 5.29 -19.50
N VAL A 257 -11.37 5.41 -18.52
CA VAL A 257 -12.19 4.29 -18.02
C VAL A 257 -13.03 3.66 -19.14
N LEU A 258 -13.70 4.47 -19.96
CA LEU A 258 -14.49 3.99 -21.10
C LEU A 258 -13.62 3.36 -22.18
N ALA A 259 -12.45 3.95 -22.48
CA ALA A 259 -11.48 3.40 -23.43
C ALA A 259 -10.90 2.05 -23.00
N ARG A 260 -10.89 1.76 -21.68
CA ARG A 260 -10.57 0.45 -21.11
C ARG A 260 -11.71 -0.56 -21.19
N ASN A 261 -12.81 -0.23 -21.87
CA ASN A 261 -14.01 -1.05 -22.01
C ASN A 261 -14.70 -1.37 -20.66
N LEU A 262 -14.50 -0.53 -19.66
CA LEU A 262 -15.13 -0.67 -18.35
C LEU A 262 -16.49 0.01 -18.34
N LEU A 263 -17.39 -0.48 -17.49
CA LEU A 263 -18.66 0.18 -17.21
C LEU A 263 -18.59 0.87 -15.84
N PRO A 264 -18.53 2.22 -15.81
CA PRO A 264 -18.61 2.96 -14.57
C PRO A 264 -20.06 3.08 -14.09
N ARG A 265 -20.26 3.00 -12.77
CA ARG A 265 -21.50 3.43 -12.11
C ARG A 265 -21.15 4.24 -10.88
N PRO A 266 -22.08 5.08 -10.37
CA PRO A 266 -21.86 5.82 -9.13
C PRO A 266 -21.40 4.92 -7.98
N GLY A 267 -20.27 5.29 -7.39
CA GLY A 267 -19.63 4.62 -6.26
C GLY A 267 -20.15 5.06 -4.90
N PHE A 268 -21.14 5.98 -4.85
CA PHE A 268 -21.66 6.63 -3.63
C PHE A 268 -21.85 5.70 -2.44
N LYS A 269 -22.48 4.53 -2.66
CA LYS A 269 -22.74 3.52 -1.60
C LYS A 269 -21.47 2.94 -0.94
N TYR A 270 -20.31 3.21 -1.51
CA TYR A 270 -19.00 2.77 -1.05
C TYR A 270 -18.05 3.94 -0.75
N GLY A 271 -18.51 5.19 -0.80
CA GLY A 271 -17.66 6.37 -0.58
C GLY A 271 -16.58 6.57 -1.65
N THR A 272 -16.84 6.16 -2.88
CA THR A 272 -15.92 6.31 -4.04
C THR A 272 -16.64 7.00 -5.19
N LYS A 273 -15.89 7.59 -6.13
CA LYS A 273 -16.48 8.25 -7.30
C LYS A 273 -17.21 7.23 -8.18
N TRP A 274 -16.50 6.17 -8.59
CA TRP A 274 -17.09 5.10 -9.39
C TRP A 274 -16.84 3.71 -8.83
N ARG A 275 -17.80 2.82 -9.06
CA ARG A 275 -17.56 1.37 -9.07
C ARG A 275 -17.47 0.94 -10.52
N LEU A 276 -16.46 0.16 -10.85
CA LEU A 276 -16.17 -0.23 -12.24
C LEU A 276 -16.49 -1.70 -12.44
N TYR A 277 -17.19 -2.02 -13.52
CA TYR A 277 -17.50 -3.39 -13.91
C TYR A 277 -16.66 -3.82 -15.12
N GLU A 278 -16.21 -5.08 -15.10
CA GLU A 278 -15.56 -5.73 -16.24
C GLU A 278 -16.55 -6.07 -17.35
N GLY A 279 -17.77 -6.43 -16.99
CA GLY A 279 -18.83 -6.84 -17.91
C GLY A 279 -20.18 -6.16 -17.60
N PRO A 280 -21.27 -6.67 -18.19
CA PRO A 280 -22.60 -6.10 -18.00
C PRO A 280 -23.06 -6.14 -16.54
N VAL A 281 -23.82 -5.11 -16.13
CA VAL A 281 -24.37 -5.05 -14.78
C VAL A 281 -25.42 -6.14 -14.59
N GLY A 282 -25.29 -6.92 -13.51
CA GLY A 282 -26.25 -7.97 -13.14
C GLY A 282 -25.75 -9.38 -13.40
N GLU A 283 -24.69 -9.53 -14.18
CA GLU A 283 -23.98 -10.80 -14.35
C GLU A 283 -22.92 -10.98 -13.25
N GLU A 284 -22.09 -9.95 -13.06
CA GLU A 284 -21.01 -9.94 -12.07
C GLU A 284 -21.03 -8.69 -11.18
N HIS A 285 -20.33 -8.77 -10.04
CA HIS A 285 -20.14 -7.64 -9.15
C HIS A 285 -18.93 -6.81 -9.61
N ALA A 286 -19.05 -5.48 -9.57
CA ALA A 286 -17.93 -4.56 -9.83
C ALA A 286 -16.69 -4.92 -9.00
N PRO A 287 -15.56 -5.34 -9.60
CA PRO A 287 -14.38 -5.72 -8.82
C PRO A 287 -13.63 -4.51 -8.25
N TRP A 288 -13.82 -3.31 -8.82
CA TRP A 288 -13.08 -2.12 -8.42
C TRP A 288 -13.94 -0.98 -7.89
N LEU A 289 -13.37 -0.23 -6.94
CA LEU A 289 -13.85 1.04 -6.44
C LEU A 289 -12.80 2.12 -6.72
N LEU A 290 -13.09 3.03 -7.65
CA LEU A 290 -12.17 4.05 -8.13
C LEU A 290 -12.41 5.40 -7.44
N GLN A 291 -11.34 5.99 -6.92
CA GLN A 291 -11.25 7.41 -6.57
C GLN A 291 -10.17 8.09 -7.41
N PRO A 292 -10.43 9.24 -8.04
CA PRO A 292 -9.35 10.09 -8.53
C PRO A 292 -8.50 10.66 -7.38
N GLU A 293 -7.24 10.97 -7.65
CA GLU A 293 -6.27 11.50 -6.67
C GLU A 293 -6.81 12.68 -5.84
N TRP A 294 -7.50 13.64 -6.47
CA TRP A 294 -8.03 14.83 -5.77
C TRP A 294 -9.19 14.53 -4.81
N LEU A 295 -9.73 13.31 -4.82
CA LEU A 295 -10.72 12.81 -3.87
C LEU A 295 -10.21 11.58 -3.08
N ALA A 296 -8.97 11.15 -3.36
CA ALA A 296 -8.36 10.01 -2.69
C ALA A 296 -7.92 10.41 -1.26
N PRO A 297 -7.70 9.42 -0.38
CA PRO A 297 -7.08 9.64 0.92
C PRO A 297 -5.81 10.48 0.82
N SER A 298 -5.73 11.52 1.66
CA SER A 298 -4.54 12.36 1.78
C SER A 298 -3.51 11.81 2.78
N ASP A 299 -3.95 10.91 3.66
CA ASP A 299 -3.14 10.29 4.73
C ASP A 299 -3.45 8.78 4.88
N TRP A 300 -2.61 8.08 5.63
CA TRP A 300 -2.72 6.63 5.83
C TRP A 300 -3.89 6.20 6.71
N ALA A 301 -4.39 7.05 7.61
CA ALA A 301 -5.59 6.78 8.41
C ALA A 301 -6.84 6.71 7.51
N GLN A 302 -6.99 7.67 6.60
CA GLN A 302 -8.03 7.68 5.58
C GLN A 302 -7.87 6.51 4.60
N ALA A 303 -6.64 6.18 4.19
CA ALA A 303 -6.37 5.03 3.33
C ALA A 303 -6.74 3.70 3.99
N CYS A 304 -6.47 3.55 5.28
CA CYS A 304 -6.90 2.41 6.08
C CYS A 304 -8.43 2.27 6.08
N LEU A 305 -9.16 3.37 6.21
CA LEU A 305 -10.63 3.37 6.16
C LEU A 305 -11.13 2.94 4.77
N ALA A 306 -10.60 3.54 3.71
CA ALA A 306 -10.96 3.24 2.33
C ALA A 306 -10.73 1.75 1.97
N ALA A 307 -9.55 1.22 2.29
CA ALA A 307 -9.22 -0.17 2.06
C ALA A 307 -10.09 -1.14 2.90
N ARG A 308 -10.42 -0.77 4.14
CA ARG A 308 -11.30 -1.58 5.00
C ARG A 308 -12.72 -1.64 4.46
N LEU A 309 -13.27 -0.52 3.98
CA LEU A 309 -14.59 -0.46 3.36
C LEU A 309 -14.64 -1.32 2.09
N ALA A 310 -13.65 -1.17 1.20
CA ALA A 310 -13.56 -1.97 -0.02
C ALA A 310 -13.43 -3.47 0.26
N ASN A 311 -12.57 -3.85 1.21
CA ASN A 311 -12.40 -5.25 1.61
C ASN A 311 -13.67 -5.85 2.20
N GLY A 312 -14.45 -5.09 2.98
CA GLY A 312 -15.70 -5.53 3.58
C GLY A 312 -16.79 -5.88 2.57
N VAL A 313 -16.68 -5.37 1.34
CA VAL A 313 -17.59 -5.66 0.22
C VAL A 313 -16.93 -6.46 -0.90
N HIS A 314 -15.79 -7.08 -0.61
CA HIS A 314 -14.99 -7.89 -1.54
C HIS A 314 -14.65 -7.18 -2.85
N LYS A 315 -14.15 -5.95 -2.74
CA LYS A 315 -13.69 -5.13 -3.88
C LYS A 315 -12.27 -4.63 -3.66
N THR A 316 -11.59 -4.33 -4.74
CA THR A 316 -10.29 -3.65 -4.76
C THR A 316 -10.51 -2.15 -4.80
N TRP A 317 -9.89 -1.42 -3.88
CA TRP A 317 -9.86 0.04 -3.93
C TRP A 317 -8.74 0.51 -4.85
N LEU A 318 -9.04 1.44 -5.76
CA LEU A 318 -8.12 2.01 -6.73
C LEU A 318 -8.03 3.53 -6.56
N CYS A 319 -6.80 4.06 -6.59
CA CYS A 319 -6.54 5.47 -6.88
C CYS A 319 -6.18 5.63 -8.35
N GLY A 320 -6.86 6.54 -9.07
CA GLY A 320 -6.51 6.95 -10.43
C GLY A 320 -5.86 8.33 -10.42
N PHE A 321 -4.73 8.47 -11.10
CA PHE A 321 -3.99 9.74 -11.18
C PHE A 321 -3.28 9.88 -12.52
N LEU A 322 -3.00 11.13 -12.91
CA LEU A 322 -2.26 11.43 -14.13
C LEU A 322 -0.75 11.42 -13.84
N LYS A 323 0.00 10.68 -14.65
CA LYS A 323 1.46 10.68 -14.66
C LYS A 323 1.93 10.73 -16.10
N ASP A 324 2.77 11.72 -16.42
CA ASP A 324 3.33 11.89 -17.78
C ASP A 324 2.26 11.91 -18.89
N SER A 325 1.10 12.53 -18.61
CA SER A 325 -0.08 12.59 -19.48
C SER A 325 -0.80 11.25 -19.73
N GLU A 326 -0.49 10.21 -18.95
CA GLU A 326 -1.19 8.93 -18.95
C GLU A 326 -1.91 8.69 -17.62
N TRP A 327 -3.08 8.06 -17.68
CA TRP A 327 -3.80 7.63 -16.49
C TRP A 327 -3.19 6.35 -15.94
N CYS A 328 -2.69 6.43 -14.71
CA CYS A 328 -2.18 5.31 -13.94
C CYS A 328 -3.15 4.95 -12.81
N TYR A 329 -3.11 3.69 -12.39
CA TYR A 329 -3.94 3.17 -11.32
C TYR A 329 -3.09 2.41 -10.32
N ILE A 330 -3.31 2.67 -9.04
CA ILE A 330 -2.70 1.91 -7.95
C ILE A 330 -3.79 1.32 -7.04
N ALA A 331 -3.69 0.03 -6.78
CA ALA A 331 -4.54 -0.65 -5.82
C ALA A 331 -4.00 -0.56 -4.41
N LEU A 332 -4.92 -0.42 -3.46
CA LEU A 332 -4.67 -0.62 -2.05
C LEU A 332 -5.40 -1.89 -1.60
N LEU A 333 -4.63 -2.92 -1.24
CA LEU A 333 -5.11 -4.26 -1.02
C LEU A 333 -4.87 -4.69 0.42
N ARG A 334 -5.89 -5.28 1.04
CA ARG A 334 -5.68 -5.98 2.31
C ARG A 334 -4.92 -7.28 2.03
N PRO A 335 -3.78 -7.55 2.69
CA PRO A 335 -3.04 -8.77 2.46
C PRO A 335 -3.86 -10.01 2.87
N PRO A 336 -3.54 -11.18 2.29
CA PRO A 336 -4.05 -12.46 2.75
C PRO A 336 -3.55 -12.73 4.19
N ALA A 337 -4.14 -13.71 4.87
CA ALA A 337 -3.94 -13.90 6.31
C ALA A 337 -2.47 -14.04 6.72
N GLU A 338 -1.67 -14.70 5.90
CA GLU A 338 -0.24 -14.93 6.06
C GLU A 338 0.64 -13.70 5.84
N GLY A 339 0.09 -12.60 5.31
CA GLY A 339 0.77 -11.32 5.16
C GLY A 339 0.17 -10.21 6.04
N ARG A 340 -0.66 -10.57 7.02
CA ARG A 340 -1.24 -9.62 7.98
C ARG A 340 -0.33 -9.55 9.19
N TRP A 341 0.60 -8.60 9.16
CA TRP A 341 1.44 -8.31 10.30
C TRP A 341 0.63 -7.50 11.31
N SER A 342 0.70 -7.92 12.57
CA SER A 342 0.10 -7.18 13.67
C SER A 342 1.17 -7.02 14.75
N GLY A 343 1.28 -5.79 15.24
CA GLY A 343 2.16 -5.46 16.35
C GLY A 343 1.73 -6.11 17.65
N PHE A 344 2.44 -5.75 18.71
CA PHE A 344 2.21 -6.21 20.07
C PHE A 344 0.74 -5.98 20.48
N ARG A 345 0.00 -7.05 20.75
CA ARG A 345 -1.29 -6.98 21.45
C ARG A 345 -0.99 -7.14 22.94
N HIS A 346 -1.40 -6.15 23.73
CA HIS A 346 -1.36 -6.22 25.19
C HIS A 346 -2.07 -7.46 25.74
#